data_AF-A0A7R8RUR9-F1
#
_entry.id   AF-A0A7R8RUR9-F1
#
_cell.length_a   1.000
_cell.length_b   1.000
_cell.length_c   1.000
_cell.angle_alpha   90.00
_cell.angle_beta   90.00
_cell.angle_gamma   90.00
#
_symmetry.space_group_name_H-M   'P 1'
#
loop_
_entity.id
_entity.type
_entity.pdbx_description
1 polymer ?
#
loop_
_entity_poly.entity_id
_entity_poly.type
_entity_poly.pdbx_seq_one_letter_code
_entity_poly.pdbx_strand_id
1 'polypeptide(L)' 'MRVEMESLLPTAGALLVDTSRDNRVGEFRGTAGLYWSLRPVGGGRTWEVEPRHVRPALPIEQLRARTARANARSRGEVL' A
#
# COMPACT_ATOMS: atom_id res chain seq x y z
N MET A 1 -32.40 -3.89 -10.58
CA MET A 1 -31.35 -4.34 -9.64
C MET A 1 -30.01 -3.99 -10.28
N ARG A 2 -29.41 -2.85 -9.93
CA ARG A 2 -28.05 -2.52 -10.40
C ARG A 2 -27.09 -3.41 -9.62
N VAL A 3 -26.43 -4.30 -10.32
CA VAL A 3 -25.24 -4.94 -9.77
C VAL A 3 -24.21 -3.81 -9.72
N GLU A 4 -23.98 -3.28 -8.53
CA GLU A 4 -22.77 -2.51 -8.24
C GLU A 4 -21.62 -3.48 -8.55
N MET A 5 -21.11 -3.44 -9.77
CA MET A 5 -19.88 -4.14 -10.11
C MET A 5 -18.81 -3.44 -9.29
N GLU A 6 -18.57 -3.94 -8.08
CA GLU A 6 -17.41 -3.57 -7.27
C GLU A 6 -16.23 -3.56 -8.22
N SER A 7 -15.64 -2.38 -8.37
CA SER A 7 -14.40 -2.22 -9.10
C SER A 7 -13.44 -3.29 -8.60
N LEU A 8 -13.01 -4.19 -9.49
CA LEU A 8 -11.98 -5.20 -9.20
C LEU A 8 -10.66 -4.53 -8.75
N LEU A 9 -10.52 -3.24 -9.04
CA LEU A 9 -9.42 -2.42 -8.59
C LEU A 9 -9.73 -1.81 -7.22
N PRO A 10 -8.79 -1.88 -6.27
CA PRO A 10 -8.88 -1.15 -5.02
C PRO A 10 -9.07 0.35 -5.25
N THR A 11 -9.71 1.03 -4.30
CA THR A 11 -9.80 2.50 -4.32
C THR A 11 -8.41 3.11 -4.16
N ALA A 12 -8.12 4.18 -4.90
CA ALA A 12 -6.90 4.96 -4.69
C ALA A 12 -6.80 5.42 -3.22
N GLY A 13 -5.62 5.21 -2.61
CA GLY A 13 -5.39 5.43 -1.18
C GLY A 13 -5.67 4.21 -0.29
N ALA A 14 -6.21 3.11 -0.82
CA ALA A 14 -6.32 1.86 -0.07
C ALA A 14 -4.93 1.35 0.34
N LEU A 15 -4.81 0.89 1.59
CA LEU A 15 -3.57 0.33 2.11
C LEU A 15 -3.50 -1.16 1.81
N LEU A 16 -2.46 -1.54 1.09
CA LEU A 16 -2.24 -2.89 0.60
C LEU A 16 -0.88 -3.39 1.07
N VAL A 17 -0.77 -4.71 1.24
CA VAL A 17 0.46 -5.43 1.57
C VAL A 17 0.97 -6.11 0.31
N ASP A 18 2.21 -5.80 -0.04
CA ASP A 18 2.99 -6.52 -1.03
C ASP A 18 3.70 -7.70 -0.36
N THR A 19 3.18 -8.91 -0.56
CA THR A 19 3.71 -10.14 0.04
C THR A 19 5.02 -10.58 -0.62
N SER A 20 5.34 -10.08 -1.82
CA SER A 20 6.60 -10.37 -2.50
C SER A 20 7.79 -9.58 -1.93
N ARG A 21 7.53 -8.56 -1.11
CA ARG A 21 8.54 -7.66 -0.53
C ARG A 21 8.45 -7.60 0.99
N ASP A 22 8.58 -8.74 1.66
CA ASP A 22 8.58 -8.83 3.13
C ASP A 22 7.36 -8.13 3.78
N ASN A 23 6.18 -8.37 3.20
CA ASN A 23 4.91 -7.76 3.61
C ASN A 23 4.95 -6.22 3.67
N ARG A 24 5.68 -5.58 2.75
CA ARG A 24 5.75 -4.12 2.67
C ARG A 24 4.38 -3.50 2.41
N VAL A 25 3.99 -2.53 3.25
CA VAL A 25 2.70 -1.83 3.15
C VAL A 25 2.83 -0.57 2.27
N GLY A 26 1.88 -0.37 1.36
CA GLY A 26 1.78 0.83 0.53
C GLY A 26 0.35 1.26 0.22
N GLU A 27 0.20 2.53 -0.15
CA GLU A 27 -1.03 3.10 -0.68
C GLU A 27 -1.17 2.81 -2.16
N PHE A 28 -2.31 2.26 -2.56
CA PHE A 28 -2.66 2.08 -3.97
C PHE A 28 -2.80 3.43 -4.68
N ARG A 29 -2.07 3.60 -5.79
CA ARG A 29 -2.12 4.81 -6.61
C ARG A 29 -2.83 4.61 -7.95
N GLY A 30 -3.10 3.37 -8.32
CA GLY A 30 -3.66 3.00 -9.63
C GLY A 30 -2.88 1.87 -10.29
N THR A 31 -3.22 1.60 -11.54
CA THR A 31 -2.56 0.58 -12.38
C THR A 31 -1.43 1.19 -13.20
N ALA A 32 -0.34 0.44 -13.37
CA ALA A 32 0.76 0.70 -14.28
C ALA A 32 0.91 -0.51 -15.23
N GLY A 33 0.12 -0.51 -16.31
CA GLY A 33 -0.02 -1.69 -17.17
C GLY A 33 -0.61 -2.88 -16.42
N LEU A 34 0.09 -4.03 -16.44
CA LEU A 34 -0.30 -5.24 -15.70
C LEU A 34 0.03 -5.19 -14.20
N TYR A 35 0.75 -4.16 -13.77
CA TYR A 35 1.16 -3.98 -12.39
C TYR A 35 0.28 -2.94 -11.69
N TRP A 36 0.29 -2.97 -10.37
CA TRP A 36 -0.29 -1.94 -9.52
C TRP A 36 0.82 -1.04 -8.99
N SER A 37 0.58 0.26 -8.96
CA SER A 37 1.51 1.25 -8.40
C SER A 37 1.17 1.49 -6.93
N LEU A 38 2.11 1.19 -6.04
CA LEU A 38 2.02 1.49 -4.61
C LEU A 38 2.98 2.61 -4.23
N ARG A 39 2.62 3.37 -3.19
CA ARG A 39 3.47 4.40 -2.58
C ARG A 39 3.64 4.11 -1.08
N PRO A 40 4.82 4.34 -0.48
CA PRO A 40 4.96 4.18 0.96
C PRO A 40 4.11 5.22 1.70
N VAL A 41 3.45 4.81 2.80
CA VAL A 41 2.58 5.67 3.63
C VAL A 41 3.34 6.88 4.21
N GLY A 42 4.62 6.70 4.51
CA GLY A 42 5.50 7.77 4.99
C GLY A 42 6.12 8.63 3.90
N GLY A 43 5.79 8.42 2.61
CA GLY A 43 6.51 9.01 1.48
C GLY A 43 7.76 8.22 1.07
N GLY A 44 8.36 8.60 -0.05
CA GLY A 44 9.45 7.86 -0.70
C GLY A 44 9.07 7.41 -2.10
N ARG A 45 9.95 6.60 -2.72
CA ARG A 45 9.76 6.11 -4.09
C ARG A 45 8.56 5.17 -4.17
N THR A 46 7.70 5.40 -5.15
CA THR A 46 6.67 4.44 -5.56
C THR A 46 7.29 3.14 -6.07
N TRP A 47 6.52 2.06 -6.07
CA TRP A 47 6.92 0.81 -6.70
C TRP A 47 5.75 0.12 -7.38
N GLU A 48 6.08 -0.71 -8.35
CA GLU A 48 5.14 -1.55 -9.07
C GLU A 48 5.12 -2.95 -8.46
N VAL A 49 3.94 -3.56 -8.40
CA VAL A 49 3.72 -4.90 -7.86
C VAL A 49 2.66 -5.63 -8.67
N GLU A 50 2.82 -6.94 -8.85
CA GLU A 50 1.80 -7.75 -9.52
C GLU A 50 0.57 -7.93 -8.63
N PRO A 51 -0.67 -7.78 -9.14
CA PRO A 51 -1.88 -7.86 -8.34
C PRO A 51 -2.00 -9.13 -7.50
N ARG A 52 -1.47 -10.26 -7.99
CA ARG A 52 -1.47 -11.56 -7.29
C ARG A 52 -0.66 -11.58 -5.99
N HIS A 53 0.28 -10.66 -5.82
CA HIS A 53 1.09 -10.54 -4.60
C HIS A 53 0.54 -9.49 -3.64
N VAL A 54 -0.65 -8.96 -3.93
CA VAL A 54 -1.23 -7.86 -3.16
C VAL A 54 -2.47 -8.33 -2.42
N ARG A 55 -2.55 -7.97 -1.14
CA ARG A 55 -3.76 -8.14 -0.33
C ARG A 55 -4.10 -6.86 0.44
N PRO A 56 -5.35 -6.68 0.89
CA PRO A 56 -5.67 -5.64 1.86
C PRO A 56 -4.80 -5.74 3.11
N ALA A 57 -4.34 -4.59 3.60
CA ALA A 57 -3.61 -4.51 4.85
C ALA A 57 -4.56 -4.71 6.03
N LEU A 58 -4.15 -5.54 6.99
CA LEU A 58 -4.86 -5.72 8.24
C LEU A 58 -4.83 -4.42 9.07
N PRO A 59 -5.80 -4.18 9.97
CA PRO A 59 -5.83 -2.96 10.77
C PRO A 59 -4.52 -2.67 11.52
N ILE A 60 -3.87 -3.71 12.06
CA ILE A 60 -2.57 -3.57 12.75
C ILE A 60 -1.44 -3.17 11.79
N GLU A 61 -1.46 -3.67 10.55
CA GLU A 61 -0.47 -3.33 9.51
C GLU A 61 -0.68 -1.90 9.02
N GLN A 62 -1.94 -1.48 8.85
CA GLN A 62 -2.29 -0.10 8.52
C GLN A 62 -1.81 0.87 9.61
N LEU A 63 -2.05 0.53 10.88
CA LEU A 63 -1.60 1.34 12.01
C LEU A 63 -0.08 1.44 12.04
N ARG A 64 0.63 0.31 11.89
CA ARG A 64 2.11 0.29 11.82
C ARG A 64 2.65 1.12 10.65
N ALA A 65 2.03 1.03 9.48
CA ALA A 65 2.47 1.78 8.31
C ALA A 65 2.30 3.30 8.48
N ARG A 66 1.20 3.73 9.11
CA ARG A 66 0.96 5.15 9.44
C ARG A 66 1.91 5.67 10.51
N THR A 67 2.27 4.85 11.51
CA THR A 67 3.17 5.25 12.61
C THR A 67 4.65 5.10 12.27
N ALA A 68 5.01 4.32 11.23
CA ALA A 68 6.40 4.06 10.84
C ALA A 68 7.21 5.35 10.59
N ARG A 69 6.62 6.42 10.02
CA ARG A 69 7.32 7.70 9.83
C ARG A 69 7.64 8.39 11.15
N ALA A 70 6.70 8.38 12.11
CA ALA A 70 6.93 8.96 13.45
C ALA A 70 8.02 8.18 14.19
N ASN A 71 7.98 6.85 14.10
CA ASN A 71 8.99 5.98 14.70
C ASN A 71 10.38 6.16 14.06
N ALA A 72 10.46 6.26 12.73
CA ALA A 72 11.72 6.51 12.01
C ALA A 72 12.33 7.87 12.39
N ARG A 73 11.50 8.92 12.53
CA ARG A 73 11.95 10.22 13.05
C ARG A 73 12.46 10.13 14.48
N SER A 74 11.73 9.44 15.36
CA SER A 74 12.16 9.24 16.75
C SER A 74 13.48 8.45 16.86
N ARG A 75 13.77 7.56 15.90
CA ARG A 75 15.04 6.82 15.83
C ARG A 75 16.14 7.53 15.06
N GLY A 76 15.88 8.73 14.50
CA GLY A 76 16.85 9.49 13.70
C GLY A 76 17.11 8.95 12.30
N GLU A 77 16.27 8.04 11.79
CA GLU A 77 16.46 7.35 10.50
C GLU A 77 16.01 8.19 9.29
N VAL A 78 15.22 9.24 9.53
CA VAL A 78 14.71 10.14 8.50
C VAL A 78 14.72 11.58 9.02
N LEU A 79 15.24 12.52 8.22
CA LEU A 79 15.22 13.96 8.47
C LEU A 79 13.98 14.60 7.83
#